data_AF-A0A3E0UFM7-F1
#
_entry.id   AF-A0A3E0UFM7-F1
#
_cell.length_a   1.000
_cell.length_b   1.000
_cell.length_c   1.000
_cell.angle_alpha   90.00
_cell.angle_beta   90.00
_cell.angle_gamma   90.00
#
_symmetry.space_group_name_H-M   'P 1'
#
loop_
_entity.id
_entity.type
_entity.pdbx_description
1 polymer ?
#
loop_
_entity_poly.entity_id
_entity_poly.type
_entity_poly.pdbx_seq_one_letter_code
_entity_poly.pdbx_strand_id
1 'polypeptide(L)' 'MALSNAEKQRRYRERQKENGKKEMRGYLSKEALECYELIQEQTNWSDSVILSNAVRLTYAAYKNGQIGLLNNWLTKNKL' A
#
# COMPACT_ATOMS: atom_id res chain seq x y z
N MET A 1 34.25 13.47 -6.89
CA MET A 1 34.56 12.34 -5.98
C MET A 1 33.71 11.15 -6.39
N ALA A 2 34.33 9.99 -6.64
CA ALA A 2 33.60 8.76 -6.88
C ALA A 2 32.96 8.30 -5.57
N LEU A 3 31.63 8.14 -5.53
CA LEU A 3 30.91 7.58 -4.38
C LEU A 3 31.52 6.22 -4.01
N SER A 4 31.76 6.00 -2.73
CA SER A 4 32.21 4.70 -2.23
C SER A 4 31.20 3.62 -2.63
N ASN A 5 31.68 2.40 -2.88
CA ASN A 5 30.80 1.27 -3.22
C ASN A 5 29.69 1.06 -2.16
N ALA A 6 29.98 1.38 -0.90
CA ALA A 6 29.00 1.36 0.19
C ALA A 6 27.87 2.39 0.01
N GLU A 7 28.21 3.61 -0.43
CA GLU A 7 27.23 4.68 -0.69
C GLU A 7 26.40 4.38 -1.93
N LYS A 8 26.99 3.78 -2.97
CA LYS A 8 26.26 3.31 -4.16
C LYS A 8 25.24 2.24 -3.80
N GLN A 9 25.62 1.24 -2.98
CA GLN A 9 24.67 0.22 -2.51
C GLN A 9 23.58 0.79 -1.61
N ARG A 10 23.92 1.74 -0.72
CA ARG A 10 22.92 2.43 0.11
C ARG A 10 21.90 3.17 -0.75
N ARG A 11 22.35 3.99 -1.71
CA ARG A 11 21.48 4.71 -2.64
C ARG A 11 20.67 3.79 -3.55
N TYR A 12 21.20 2.63 -3.92
CA TYR A 12 20.47 1.63 -4.69
C TYR A 12 19.35 1.00 -3.85
N ARG A 13 19.64 0.61 -2.60
CA ARG A 13 18.61 0.10 -1.68
C ARG A 13 17.53 1.15 -1.39
N GLU A 14 17.92 2.40 -1.19
CA GLU A 14 16.97 3.51 -1.00
C GLU A 14 16.10 3.72 -2.26
N ARG A 15 16.69 3.73 -3.46
CA ARG A 15 15.94 3.82 -4.73
C ARG A 15 15.03 2.63 -4.99
N GLN A 16 15.47 1.40 -4.70
CA GLN A 16 14.62 0.21 -4.84
C GLN A 16 13.48 0.22 -3.83
N LYS A 17 13.73 0.68 -2.61
CA LYS A 17 12.71 0.87 -1.58
C LYS A 17 11.73 1.99 -1.94
N GLU A 18 12.08 2.93 -2.79
CA GLU A 18 11.18 3.98 -3.29
C GLU A 18 10.44 3.56 -4.57
N ASN A 19 11.11 2.86 -5.49
CA ASN A 19 10.54 2.42 -6.76
C ASN A 19 9.54 1.27 -6.59
N GLY A 20 9.84 0.28 -5.74
CA GLY A 20 8.90 -0.80 -5.43
C GLY A 20 7.61 -0.32 -4.75
N LYS A 21 7.61 0.89 -4.20
CA LYS A 21 6.43 1.55 -3.63
C LYS A 21 5.54 2.22 -4.69
N LYS A 22 6.14 2.70 -5.79
CA LYS A 22 5.40 3.46 -6.81
C LYS A 22 4.67 2.58 -7.82
N GLU A 23 5.19 1.40 -8.17
CA GLU A 23 4.58 0.55 -9.20
C GLU A 23 3.18 0.06 -8.82
N MET A 24 2.95 -0.28 -7.54
CA MET A 24 1.65 -0.77 -7.06
C MET A 24 0.57 0.32 -7.00
N ARG A 25 0.96 1.58 -6.74
CA ARG A 25 0.02 2.71 -6.64
C ARG A 25 -0.58 3.08 -8.00
N GLY A 26 0.14 2.81 -9.09
CA GLY A 26 -0.32 3.10 -10.46
C GLY A 26 -1.56 2.32 -10.89
N TYR A 27 -1.92 1.25 -10.17
CA TYR A 27 -3.11 0.44 -10.44
C TYR A 27 -4.31 0.81 -9.55
N LEU A 28 -4.14 1.76 -8.63
CA LEU A 28 -5.20 2.18 -7.71
C LEU A 28 -6.07 3.27 -8.36
N SER A 29 -7.38 3.21 -8.10
CA SER A 29 -8.24 4.36 -8.35
C SER A 29 -7.84 5.54 -7.45
N LYS A 30 -8.38 6.73 -7.72
CA LYS A 30 -8.08 7.91 -6.91
C LYS A 30 -8.52 7.72 -5.45
N GLU A 31 -9.70 7.15 -5.25
CA GLU A 31 -10.27 6.84 -3.94
C GLU A 31 -9.41 5.85 -3.16
N ALA A 32 -8.95 4.80 -3.86
CA ALA A 32 -8.05 3.82 -3.26
C ALA A 32 -6.66 4.40 -2.94
N LEU A 33 -6.19 5.38 -3.71
CA LEU A 33 -4.95 6.11 -3.43
C LEU A 33 -5.09 7.01 -2.18
N GLU A 34 -6.22 7.69 -2.03
CA GLU A 34 -6.54 8.49 -0.83
C GLU A 34 -6.60 7.58 0.41
N CYS A 35 -7.28 6.43 0.33
CA CYS A 35 -7.27 5.43 1.39
C CYS A 35 -5.86 4.95 1.73
N TYR A 36 -5.05 4.71 0.70
CA TYR A 36 -3.67 4.28 0.84
C TYR A 36 -2.82 5.32 1.60
N GLU A 37 -2.93 6.61 1.24
CA GLU A 37 -2.21 7.70 1.89
C GLU A 37 -2.62 7.84 3.36
N LEU A 38 -3.93 7.80 3.66
CA LEU A 38 -4.45 7.86 5.03
C LEU A 38 -3.95 6.69 5.90
N ILE A 39 -3.94 5.47 5.36
CA ILE A 39 -3.39 4.30 6.07
C ILE A 39 -1.90 4.51 6.34
N GLN A 40 -1.14 4.97 5.33
CA GLN A 40 0.30 5.19 5.47
C GLN A 40 0.59 6.24 6.55
N GLU A 41 -0.15 7.36 6.59
CA GLU A 41 0.01 8.42 7.58
C GLU A 41 -0.28 7.94 9.01
N GLN A 42 -1.34 7.14 9.20
CA GLN A 42 -1.76 6.69 10.54
C GLN A 42 -0.92 5.55 11.09
N THR A 43 -0.36 4.71 10.21
CA THR A 43 0.31 3.45 10.61
C THR A 43 1.82 3.47 10.41
N ASN A 44 2.32 4.37 9.57
CA ASN A 44 3.70 4.39 9.07
C ASN A 44 4.13 3.06 8.42
N TRP A 45 3.18 2.26 7.92
CA TRP A 45 3.44 0.99 7.26
C TRP A 45 4.03 1.19 5.86
N SER A 46 4.82 0.21 5.41
CA SER A 46 5.26 0.17 4.01
C SER A 46 4.15 -0.34 3.10
N ASP A 47 4.25 0.01 1.81
CA ASP A 47 3.31 -0.40 0.74
C ASP A 47 3.05 -1.92 0.75
N SER A 48 4.11 -2.71 0.91
CA SER A 48 4.02 -4.17 1.00
C SER A 48 3.19 -4.67 2.19
N VAL A 49 3.30 -3.99 3.34
CA VAL A 49 2.56 -4.33 4.56
C VAL A 49 1.11 -3.92 4.41
N ILE A 50 0.85 -2.73 3.90
CA ILE A 50 -0.51 -2.23 3.62
C ILE A 50 -1.22 -3.19 2.66
N LEU A 51 -0.59 -3.55 1.55
CA LEU A 51 -1.17 -4.46 0.56
C LEU A 51 -1.40 -5.85 1.13
N SER A 52 -0.41 -6.44 1.82
CA SER A 52 -0.55 -7.75 2.43
C SER A 52 -1.70 -7.78 3.43
N ASN A 53 -1.83 -6.73 4.24
CA ASN A 53 -2.93 -6.59 5.19
C ASN A 53 -4.28 -6.38 4.49
N ALA A 54 -4.35 -5.56 3.44
CA ALA A 54 -5.57 -5.35 2.67
C ALA A 54 -6.11 -6.67 2.09
N VAL A 55 -5.25 -7.49 1.49
CA VAL A 55 -5.65 -8.80 0.95
C VAL A 55 -6.16 -9.73 2.06
N ARG A 56 -5.45 -9.78 3.20
CA ARG A 56 -5.84 -10.62 4.35
C ARG A 56 -7.17 -10.17 4.96
N LEU A 57 -7.40 -8.86 5.07
CA LEU A 57 -8.64 -8.28 5.58
C LEU A 57 -9.81 -8.57 4.64
N THR A 58 -9.62 -8.41 3.33
CA THR A 58 -10.62 -8.78 2.32
C THR A 58 -10.99 -10.26 2.40
N TYR A 59 -9.99 -11.14 2.53
CA TYR A 59 -10.25 -12.57 2.69
C TYR A 59 -10.94 -12.90 4.03
N ALA A 60 -10.55 -12.25 5.13
CA ALA A 60 -11.21 -12.42 6.42
C ALA A 60 -12.69 -11.98 6.36
N ALA A 61 -12.98 -10.86 5.70
CA ALA A 61 -14.35 -10.40 5.47
C ALA A 61 -15.16 -11.40 4.66
N TYR A 62 -14.57 -12.00 3.62
CA TYR A 62 -15.21 -13.09 2.87
C TYR A 62 -15.51 -14.29 3.77
N LYS A 63 -14.52 -14.76 4.55
CA LYS A 63 -14.67 -15.89 5.47
C LYS A 63 -15.75 -15.67 6.53
N ASN A 64 -15.96 -14.42 6.94
CA ASN A 64 -16.99 -14.03 7.90
C ASN A 64 -18.34 -13.68 7.26
N GLY A 65 -18.50 -13.81 5.93
CA GLY A 65 -19.74 -13.48 5.22
C GLY A 65 -20.05 -11.97 5.16
N GLN A 66 -19.08 -11.11 5.49
CA GLN A 66 -19.26 -9.65 5.60
C GLN A 66 -18.79 -8.89 4.36
N ILE A 67 -18.20 -9.56 3.37
CA ILE A 67 -17.60 -8.90 2.21
C ILE A 67 -18.60 -8.00 1.43
N GLY A 68 -19.85 -8.44 1.27
CA GLY A 68 -20.89 -7.63 0.61
C GLY A 68 -21.24 -6.37 1.41
N LEU A 69 -21.34 -6.49 2.74
CA LEU A 69 -21.60 -5.36 3.63
C LEU A 69 -20.48 -4.32 3.57
N LEU A 70 -19.22 -4.76 3.68
CA LEU A 70 -18.06 -3.87 3.62
C LEU A 70 -17.92 -3.22 2.25
N ASN A 71 -18.13 -3.96 1.16
CA ASN A 71 -18.05 -3.39 -0.18
C ASN A 71 -19.12 -2.32 -0.42
N ASN A 72 -20.35 -2.57 0.03
CA ASN A 72 -21.42 -1.58 -0.01
C ASN A 72 -21.09 -0.34 0.83
N TRP A 73 -20.42 -0.52 1.96
CA TRP A 73 -19.97 0.60 2.79
C TRP A 73 -18.89 1.43 2.09
N LEU A 74 -17.90 0.79 1.44
CA LEU A 74 -16.89 1.49 0.63
C LEU A 74 -17.54 2.33 -0.47
N THR A 75 -18.44 1.73 -1.26
CA THR A 75 -19.14 2.43 -2.35
C THR A 75 -19.96 3.63 -1.84
N LYS A 76 -20.67 3.48 -0.71
CA LYS A 76 -21.48 4.56 -0.13
C LYS A 76 -20.64 5.73 0.36
N ASN A 77 -19.44 5.46 0.88
CA ASN A 77 -18.54 6.48 1.42
C ASN A 77 -17.53 7.00 0.38
N LYS A 78 -17.57 6.49 -0.85
CA LYS A 78 -16.65 6.85 -1.95
C LYS A 78 -15.19 6.59 -1.57
N LEU A 79 -14.94 5.41 -1.01
CA LEU A 79 -13.63 4.89 -0.64
C LEU A 79 -13.22 3.77 -1.59
#